data_AF-A0A1P8KL36-F1
#
_entry.id   AF-A0A1P8KL36-F1
#
_cell.length_a   1.000
_cell.length_b   1.000
_cell.length_c   1.000
_cell.angle_alpha   90.00
_cell.angle_beta   90.00
_cell.angle_gamma   90.00
#
_symmetry.space_group_name_H-M   'P 1'
#
loop_
_entity.id
_entity.type
_entity.pdbx_description
1 polymer ?
#
loop_
_entity_poly.entity_id
_entity_poly.type
_entity_poly.pdbx_seq_one_letter_code
_entity_poly.pdbx_strand_id
1 'polypeptide(L)'
;MGYADKLKQNTSKIQTGEKVLDEKKIVKKKSMGRPKKAVNEVRNTAIPVALNKKEKEWIEEQASKMSTEVGVNITTSAWMRMTLLKNMPK
;
A
#
# COMPACT_ATOMS: atom_id res chain seq x y z
N MET A 1 40.12 -16.32 46.94
CA MET A 1 39.03 -15.31 46.93
C MET A 1 38.04 -15.68 45.84
N GLY A 2 36.83 -16.07 46.24
CA GLY A 2 35.83 -16.64 45.33
C GLY A 2 35.22 -15.58 44.39
N TYR A 3 34.54 -16.02 43.34
CA TYR A 3 33.83 -15.11 42.42
C TYR A 3 32.80 -14.23 43.16
N ALA A 4 32.14 -14.79 44.17
CA ALA A 4 31.21 -14.07 45.05
C ALA A 4 31.90 -12.95 45.87
N ASP A 5 33.15 -13.15 46.29
CA ASP A 5 33.91 -12.13 47.03
C ASP A 5 34.28 -10.95 46.12
N LYS A 6 34.59 -11.22 44.84
CA LYS A 6 34.89 -10.19 43.83
C LYS A 6 33.68 -9.32 43.49
N LEU A 7 32.46 -9.88 43.55
CA LEU A 7 31.23 -9.12 43.32
C LEU A 7 30.93 -8.16 44.48
N LYS A 8 31.09 -8.62 45.73
CA LYS A 8 30.87 -7.78 46.93
C LYS A 8 31.85 -6.61 47.05
N GLN A 9 33.07 -6.74 46.52
CA GLN A 9 34.03 -5.63 46.49
C GLN A 9 33.70 -4.55 45.45
N ASN A 10 32.85 -4.86 44.46
CA ASN A 10 32.46 -3.91 43.40
C ASN A 10 31.16 -3.16 43.70
N THR A 11 30.34 -3.62 44.65
CA THR A 11 29.07 -2.95 45.00
C THR A 11 29.29 -1.59 45.68
N SER A 12 30.41 -1.40 46.36
CA SER A 12 30.79 -0.12 47.00
C SER A 12 31.31 0.94 46.01
N LYS A 13 31.52 0.60 44.73
CA LYS A 13 31.84 1.57 43.65
C LYS A 13 30.62 1.99 42.82
N ILE A 14 29.50 1.30 42.93
CA ILE A 14 28.30 1.60 42.14
C ILE A 14 27.45 2.57 42.94
N GLN A 15 27.66 3.87 42.73
CA GLN A 15 26.72 4.90 43.17
C GLN A 15 25.45 4.80 42.32
N THR A 16 24.44 4.05 42.75
CA THR A 16 23.08 4.13 42.17
C THR A 16 22.39 5.39 42.70
N GLY A 17 22.84 6.54 42.19
CA GLY A 17 22.38 7.87 42.57
C GLY A 17 21.62 8.61 41.48
N GLU A 18 21.21 7.97 40.39
CA GLU A 18 20.38 8.64 39.37
C GLU A 18 18.90 8.29 39.55
N LYS A 19 18.13 9.30 39.98
CA LYS A 19 16.68 9.34 39.73
C LYS A 19 16.46 9.49 38.22
N VAL A 20 16.50 8.38 37.49
CA VAL A 20 16.23 8.34 36.03
C VAL A 20 14.72 8.47 35.71
N LEU A 21 13.87 8.56 36.74
CA LEU A 21 12.43 8.75 36.60
C LEU A 21 12.01 10.14 37.08
N ASP A 22 12.60 11.19 36.51
CA ASP A 22 11.85 12.43 36.40
C ASP A 22 10.74 12.19 35.38
N GLU A 23 9.52 11.99 35.89
CA GLU A 23 8.26 11.95 35.17
C GLU A 23 7.98 13.30 34.49
N LYS A 24 8.86 13.73 33.57
CA LYS A 24 8.51 14.75 32.59
C LYS A 24 7.43 14.12 31.75
N LYS A 25 6.18 14.49 32.07
CA LYS A 25 4.97 14.33 31.27
C LYS A 25 5.34 14.25 29.79
N ILE A 26 5.57 13.03 29.32
CA ILE A 26 5.54 12.73 27.91
C ILE A 26 4.06 12.89 27.61
N VAL A 27 3.67 14.11 27.25
CA VAL A 27 2.45 14.37 26.49
C VAL A 27 2.56 13.36 25.37
N LYS A 28 1.86 12.23 25.52
CA LYS A 28 1.85 11.13 24.58
C LYS A 28 1.34 11.76 23.30
N LYS A 29 2.26 12.23 22.45
CA LYS A 29 1.99 12.51 21.05
C LYS A 29 1.33 11.22 20.61
N LYS A 30 0.01 11.28 20.37
CA LYS A 30 -0.76 10.15 19.87
C LYS A 30 0.12 9.51 18.82
N SER A 31 0.42 8.23 18.98
CA SER A 31 1.26 7.50 18.05
C SER A 31 0.75 7.85 16.66
N MET A 32 1.53 8.65 15.92
CA MET A 32 1.28 8.85 14.51
C MET A 32 1.69 7.52 13.88
N GLY A 33 0.83 6.52 14.04
CA GLY A 33 0.98 5.23 13.41
C GLY A 33 0.97 5.41 11.90
N ARG A 34 1.30 4.35 11.18
CA ARG A 34 1.29 4.34 9.72
C ARG A 34 -0.06 4.92 9.22
N PRO A 35 -0.05 5.89 8.29
CA PRO A 35 -1.28 6.44 7.74
C PRO A 35 -2.17 5.31 7.21
N LYS A 36 -3.48 5.41 7.44
CA LYS A 36 -4.46 4.46 6.91
C LYS A 36 -4.29 4.40 5.39
N LYS A 37 -4.19 3.19 4.84
CA LYS A 37 -4.18 2.99 3.39
C LYS A 37 -5.44 3.63 2.79
N ALA A 38 -5.28 4.25 1.63
CA ALA A 38 -6.39 4.85 0.91
C ALA A 38 -7.47 3.79 0.65
N VAL A 39 -8.73 4.17 0.85
CA VAL A 39 -9.89 3.28 0.64
C VAL A 39 -9.98 2.83 -0.82
N ASN A 40 -9.59 3.71 -1.75
CA ASN A 40 -9.53 3.44 -3.18
C ASN A 40 -8.08 3.31 -3.65
N GLU A 41 -7.40 2.26 -3.22
CA GLU A 41 -6.08 1.91 -3.76
C GLU A 41 -6.28 1.34 -5.19
N VAL A 42 -6.01 2.14 -6.22
CA VAL A 42 -6.03 1.67 -7.61
C VAL A 42 -4.85 0.72 -7.78
N ARG A 43 -5.13 -0.58 -7.86
CA ARG A 43 -4.12 -1.59 -8.16
C ARG A 43 -4.08 -1.82 -9.66
N ASN A 44 -2.95 -1.50 -10.27
CA ASN A 44 -2.72 -1.79 -11.68
C ASN A 44 -2.50 -3.29 -11.84
N THR A 45 -3.50 -4.00 -12.34
CA THR A 45 -3.40 -5.41 -12.71
C THR A 45 -3.28 -5.53 -14.23
N ALA A 46 -2.19 -6.12 -14.71
CA ALA A 46 -2.05 -6.50 -16.11
C ALA A 46 -2.70 -7.88 -16.31
N ILE A 47 -3.71 -7.96 -17.17
CA ILE A 47 -4.38 -9.22 -17.52
C ILE A 47 -4.01 -9.54 -18.99
N PRO A 48 -3.17 -10.54 -19.26
CA PRO A 48 -2.89 -10.95 -20.62
C PRO A 48 -4.13 -11.63 -21.21
N VAL A 49 -4.51 -11.23 -22.42
CA VAL A 49 -5.64 -11.82 -23.16
C VAL A 49 -5.11 -12.28 -24.52
N ALA A 50 -5.29 -13.56 -24.81
CA ALA A 50 -5.02 -14.12 -26.13
C ALA A 50 -6.28 -13.98 -26.99
N LEU A 51 -6.14 -13.39 -28.16
CA LEU A 51 -7.22 -13.20 -29.14
C LEU A 51 -6.79 -13.84 -30.45
N ASN A 52 -7.73 -14.49 -31.13
CA ASN A 52 -7.53 -14.88 -32.51
C ASN A 52 -7.65 -13.65 -33.43
N LYS A 53 -7.28 -13.81 -34.72
CA LYS A 53 -7.28 -12.71 -35.68
C LYS A 53 -8.66 -12.07 -35.87
N LYS A 54 -9.71 -12.90 -36.00
CA LYS A 54 -11.08 -12.42 -36.24
C LYS A 54 -11.64 -11.66 -35.04
N GLU A 55 -11.40 -12.17 -33.83
CA GLU A 55 -11.77 -11.52 -32.57
C GLU A 55 -11.10 -10.15 -32.45
N LYS A 56 -9.79 -10.10 -32.75
CA LYS A 56 -9.03 -8.85 -32.70
C LYS A 56 -9.58 -7.81 -33.68
N GLU A 57 -9.78 -8.19 -34.94
CA GLU A 57 -10.33 -7.30 -35.98
C GLU A 57 -11.72 -6.78 -35.58
N TRP A 58 -12.58 -7.65 -35.07
CA TRP A 58 -13.90 -7.26 -34.61
C TRP A 58 -13.84 -6.25 -33.46
N ILE A 59 -12.98 -6.47 -32.46
CA ILE A 59 -12.80 -5.55 -31.32
C ILE A 59 -12.27 -4.19 -31.78
N GLU A 60 -11.32 -4.18 -32.71
CA GLU A 60 -10.75 -2.94 -33.29
C GLU A 60 -11.83 -2.15 -34.05
N GLU A 61 -12.68 -2.83 -34.81
CA GLU A 61 -13.79 -2.19 -35.52
C GLU A 61 -14.82 -1.59 -34.54
N GLN A 62 -15.18 -2.31 -33.47
CA GLN A 62 -16.10 -1.79 -32.46
C GLN A 62 -15.54 -0.58 -31.72
N ALA A 63 -14.25 -0.62 -31.36
CA ALA A 63 -13.58 0.51 -30.71
C ALA A 63 -13.54 1.74 -31.64
N SER A 64 -13.27 1.54 -32.94
CA SER A 64 -13.28 2.61 -33.94
C SER A 64 -14.66 3.23 -34.13
N LYS A 65 -15.71 2.41 -34.28
CA LYS A 65 -17.10 2.90 -34.39
C LYS A 65 -17.51 3.75 -33.19
N MET A 66 -17.29 3.23 -31.98
CA MET A 66 -17.55 3.98 -30.75
C MET A 66 -16.72 5.28 -30.66
N SER A 67 -15.47 5.23 -31.11
CA SER A 67 -14.60 6.40 -31.13
C SER A 67 -15.15 7.52 -32.02
N THR A 68 -15.69 7.15 -33.19
CA THR A 68 -16.35 8.10 -34.10
C THR A 68 -17.65 8.64 -33.55
N GLU A 69 -18.46 7.82 -32.86
CA GLU A 69 -19.74 8.24 -32.27
C GLU A 69 -19.56 9.22 -31.10
N VAL A 70 -18.55 8.97 -30.25
CA VAL A 70 -18.28 9.79 -29.06
C VAL A 70 -17.41 11.01 -29.40
N GLY A 71 -16.73 11.00 -30.55
CA GLY A 71 -15.79 12.04 -30.96
C GLY A 71 -14.49 12.05 -30.15
N VAL A 72 -14.15 10.93 -29.50
CA VAL A 72 -12.96 10.76 -28.68
C VAL A 72 -12.24 9.50 -29.11
N ASN A 73 -10.90 9.52 -29.17
CA ASN A 73 -10.09 8.35 -29.47
C ASN A 73 -10.23 7.27 -28.38
N ILE A 74 -11.02 6.22 -28.66
CA ILE A 74 -11.21 5.08 -27.77
C ILE A 74 -10.26 3.96 -28.18
N THR A 75 -9.32 3.61 -27.29
CA THR A 75 -8.45 2.45 -27.51
C THR A 75 -9.21 1.14 -27.34
N THR A 76 -8.78 0.09 -28.02
CA THR A 76 -9.33 -1.27 -27.85
C THR A 76 -9.36 -1.70 -26.39
N SER A 77 -8.30 -1.42 -25.62
CA SER A 77 -8.24 -1.72 -24.19
C SER A 77 -9.28 -0.98 -23.35
N ALA A 78 -9.57 0.28 -23.70
CA ALA A 78 -10.61 1.07 -23.04
C ALA A 78 -11.99 0.52 -23.38
N TRP A 79 -12.24 0.22 -24.66
CA TRP A 79 -13.49 -0.38 -25.11
C TRP A 79 -13.78 -1.71 -24.40
N MET A 80 -12.78 -2.60 -24.30
CA MET A 80 -12.92 -3.88 -23.58
C MET A 80 -13.30 -3.66 -22.11
N ARG A 81 -12.66 -2.72 -21.41
CA ARG A 81 -12.99 -2.40 -20.02
C ARG A 81 -14.41 -1.84 -19.89
N MET A 82 -14.81 -0.94 -20.77
CA MET A 82 -16.16 -0.35 -20.76
C MET A 82 -17.23 -1.43 -20.93
N THR A 83 -17.03 -2.34 -21.87
CA THR A 83 -17.97 -3.43 -22.15
C THR A 83 -18.06 -4.41 -20.97
N LEU A 84 -16.91 -4.82 -20.40
CA LEU A 84 -16.87 -5.75 -19.27
C LEU A 84 -17.47 -5.16 -17.98
N LEU A 85 -17.31 -3.86 -17.76
CA LEU A 85 -17.72 -3.18 -16.53
C LEU A 85 -19.07 -2.47 -16.64
N LYS A 86 -19.77 -2.57 -17.78
CA LYS A 86 -21.03 -1.87 -18.06
C LYS A 86 -22.11 -2.07 -16.98
N ASN A 87 -22.15 -3.25 -16.38
CA ASN A 87 -23.17 -3.65 -15.40
C ASN A 87 -22.60 -3.75 -13.96
N MET A 88 -21.42 -3.19 -13.70
CA MET A 88 -20.85 -3.22 -12.35
C MET A 88 -21.69 -2.35 -11.39
N PRO A 89 -22.10 -2.87 -10.21
CA PRO A 89 -22.82 -2.08 -9.21
C PRO A 89 -21.93 -0.94 -8.68
N LYS A 90 -22.57 0.18 -8.35
CA LYS A 90 -21.90 1.38 -7.80
C LYS A 90 -21.64 1.25 -6.31
#